data_AF-A0A540WGM0-F1
#
_entry.id   AF-A0A540WGM0-F1
#
_cell.length_a   1.000
_cell.length_b   1.000
_cell.length_c   1.000
_cell.angle_alpha   90.00
_cell.angle_beta   90.00
_cell.angle_gamma   90.00
#
_symmetry.space_group_name_H-M   'P 1'
#
loop_
_entity.id
_entity.type
_entity.pdbx_description
1 polymer ?
#
loop_
_entity_poly.entity_id
_entity_poly.type
_entity_poly.pdbx_seq_one_letter_code
_entity_poly.pdbx_strand_id
1 'polypeptide(L)'
;HGHYDLIVLDTMLPGIDGFGLLAALRQSKQTPVIMLTARHRIEDRVRGLKAGAGDYLVKPFAFSELVARIEVLLRRTAGTAPAPDALLLCLGDLQMDLARRRATRAGQRIDLSAKEFQLLTLLLRRKGEVLS
;
A
#
# COMPACT_ATOMS: atom_id res chain seq x y z
N HIS A 1 -11.99 -13.41 20.62
CA HIS A 1 -12.30 -12.51 19.49
C HIS A 1 -10.99 -11.92 18.97
N GLY A 2 -10.67 -12.13 17.69
CA GLY A 2 -9.47 -11.54 17.08
C GLY A 2 -9.77 -10.12 16.61
N HIS A 3 -8.97 -9.16 17.04
CA HIS A 3 -8.86 -7.86 16.36
C HIS A 3 -8.02 -8.07 15.12
N TYR A 4 -8.52 -7.68 13.96
CA TYR A 4 -7.79 -7.74 12.69
C TYR A 4 -7.50 -6.32 12.24
N ASP A 5 -6.26 -6.09 11.78
CA ASP A 5 -5.82 -4.77 11.33
C ASP A 5 -6.26 -4.46 9.89
N LEU A 6 -6.57 -5.49 9.10
CA LEU A 6 -7.09 -5.38 7.74
C LEU A 6 -7.86 -6.65 7.34
N ILE A 7 -8.83 -6.49 6.44
CA ILE A 7 -9.59 -7.59 5.83
C ILE A 7 -9.37 -7.57 4.31
N VAL A 8 -9.05 -8.73 3.73
CA VAL A 8 -9.09 -8.94 2.28
C VAL A 8 -10.37 -9.72 1.96
N LEU A 9 -11.27 -9.12 1.18
CA LEU A 9 -12.61 -9.65 0.93
C LEU A 9 -12.83 -9.89 -0.56
N ASP A 10 -13.14 -11.12 -0.93
CA ASP A 10 -13.59 -11.44 -2.29
C ASP A 10 -15.02 -10.94 -2.53
N THR A 11 -15.24 -10.31 -3.67
CA THR A 11 -16.59 -9.93 -4.13
C THR A 11 -17.43 -11.12 -4.58
N MET A 12 -16.80 -12.20 -5.08
CA MET A 12 -17.49 -13.36 -5.67
C MET A 12 -17.51 -14.54 -4.69
N LEU A 13 -17.98 -14.31 -3.46
CA LEU A 13 -18.16 -15.37 -2.47
C LEU A 13 -19.35 -16.27 -2.86
N PRO A 14 -19.23 -17.60 -2.76
CA PRO A 14 -20.36 -18.49 -3.01
C PRO A 14 -21.44 -18.27 -1.94
N GLY A 15 -22.68 -17.99 -2.38
CA GLY A 15 -23.84 -17.83 -1.50
C GLY A 15 -23.93 -16.51 -0.73
N ILE A 16 -22.97 -15.57 -0.89
CA ILE A 16 -22.94 -14.29 -0.18
C ILE A 16 -22.53 -13.17 -1.13
N ASP A 17 -23.29 -12.06 -1.15
CA ASP A 17 -22.86 -10.83 -1.83
C ASP A 17 -21.77 -10.16 -1.01
N GLY A 18 -20.52 -10.16 -1.51
CA GLY A 18 -19.39 -9.52 -0.84
C GLY A 18 -19.58 -8.02 -0.58
N PHE A 19 -20.37 -7.32 -1.40
CA PHE A 19 -20.71 -5.92 -1.15
C PHE A 19 -21.71 -5.76 0.00
N GLY A 20 -22.69 -6.67 0.08
CA GLY A 20 -23.62 -6.74 1.22
C GLY A 20 -22.88 -7.04 2.53
N LEU A 21 -21.89 -7.96 2.49
CA LEU A 21 -21.04 -8.25 3.64
C LEU A 21 -20.21 -7.04 4.07
N LEU A 22 -19.62 -6.30 3.13
CA LEU A 22 -18.92 -5.04 3.44
C LEU A 22 -19.84 -4.03 4.11
N ALA A 23 -21.06 -3.84 3.60
CA ALA A 23 -22.04 -2.94 4.19
C ALA A 23 -22.42 -3.35 5.63
N ALA A 24 -22.62 -4.65 5.88
CA ALA A 24 -22.89 -5.18 7.22
C ALA A 24 -21.68 -4.99 8.17
N LEU A 25 -20.46 -5.24 7.68
CA LEU A 25 -19.23 -5.01 8.44
C LEU A 25 -19.12 -3.54 8.87
N ARG A 26 -19.46 -2.58 8.01
CA ARG A 26 -19.37 -1.14 8.31
C ARG A 26 -20.35 -0.65 9.38
N GLN A 27 -21.39 -1.42 9.68
CA GLN A 27 -22.31 -1.11 10.79
C GLN A 27 -21.67 -1.33 12.18
N SER A 28 -20.62 -2.15 12.26
CA SER A 28 -20.02 -2.56 13.55
C SER A 28 -18.49 -2.47 13.60
N LYS A 29 -17.79 -2.38 12.46
CA LYS A 29 -16.33 -2.40 12.36
C LYS A 29 -15.80 -1.37 11.38
N GLN A 30 -14.74 -0.68 11.81
CA GLN A 30 -13.98 0.26 10.98
C GLN A 30 -12.69 -0.36 10.40
N THR A 31 -12.45 -1.65 10.60
CA THR A 31 -11.29 -2.35 10.03
C THR A 31 -11.22 -2.10 8.52
N PRO A 32 -10.06 -1.67 7.98
CA PRO A 32 -9.92 -1.38 6.57
C PRO A 32 -10.10 -2.66 5.75
N VAL A 33 -10.76 -2.52 4.58
CA VAL A 33 -11.09 -3.65 3.70
C VAL A 33 -10.51 -3.40 2.31
N ILE A 34 -9.78 -4.38 1.78
CA ILE A 34 -9.41 -4.47 0.37
C ILE A 34 -10.36 -5.45 -0.31
N MET A 35 -11.04 -5.00 -1.35
CA MET A 35 -11.97 -5.84 -2.10
C MET A 35 -11.30 -6.46 -3.32
N LEU A 36 -11.34 -7.79 -3.45
CA LEU A 36 -10.88 -8.52 -4.61
C LEU A 36 -12.02 -8.72 -5.60
N THR A 37 -11.83 -8.35 -6.86
CA THR A 37 -12.87 -8.47 -7.89
C THR A 37 -12.34 -9.05 -9.19
N ALA A 38 -13.14 -9.85 -9.89
CA ALA A 38 -12.85 -10.27 -11.26
C ALA A 38 -13.42 -9.30 -12.31
N ARG A 39 -14.18 -8.27 -11.89
CA ARG A 39 -14.94 -7.40 -12.80
C ARG A 39 -14.20 -6.07 -13.03
N HIS A 40 -13.89 -5.79 -14.30
CA HIS A 40 -13.21 -4.58 -14.74
C HIS A 40 -14.13 -3.35 -14.87
N ARG A 41 -15.43 -3.46 -14.56
CA ARG A 41 -16.38 -2.34 -14.75
C ARG A 41 -16.10 -1.23 -13.74
N ILE A 42 -15.97 0.00 -14.24
CA ILE A 42 -15.71 1.21 -13.44
C ILE A 42 -16.79 1.39 -12.35
N GLU A 43 -18.03 1.03 -12.66
CA GLU A 43 -19.19 1.11 -11.77
C GLU A 43 -19.01 0.31 -10.47
N ASP A 44 -18.38 -0.87 -10.54
CA ASP A 44 -18.16 -1.74 -9.37
C ASP A 44 -17.11 -1.14 -8.42
N ARG A 45 -16.08 -0.46 -8.95
CA ARG A 45 -15.09 0.26 -8.12
C ARG A 45 -15.70 1.46 -7.42
N VAL A 46 -16.56 2.21 -8.12
CA VAL A 46 -17.25 3.38 -7.56
C VAL A 46 -18.24 2.96 -6.48
N ARG A 47 -19.07 1.95 -6.75
CA ARG A 47 -20.02 1.38 -5.76
C ARG A 47 -19.28 0.93 -4.51
N GLY A 48 -18.13 0.33 -4.73
CA GLY A 48 -17.28 -0.16 -3.69
C GLY A 48 -16.62 0.88 -2.77
N LEU A 49 -16.03 1.91 -3.38
CA LEU A 49 -15.47 3.04 -2.63
C LEU A 49 -16.57 3.77 -1.84
N LYS A 50 -17.77 3.91 -2.42
CA LYS A 50 -18.96 4.46 -1.73
C LYS A 50 -19.45 3.58 -0.58
N ALA A 51 -19.28 2.26 -0.65
CA ALA A 51 -19.62 1.32 0.41
C ALA A 51 -18.59 1.28 1.56
N GLY A 52 -17.53 2.08 1.49
CA GLY A 52 -16.53 2.19 2.57
C GLY A 52 -15.40 1.18 2.48
N ALA A 53 -15.13 0.60 1.31
CA ALA A 53 -13.87 -0.12 1.09
C ALA A 53 -12.70 0.86 1.03
N GLY A 54 -11.57 0.45 1.60
CA GLY A 54 -10.35 1.26 1.65
C GLY A 54 -9.53 1.18 0.36
N ASP A 55 -9.62 0.05 -0.36
CA ASP A 55 -9.01 -0.15 -1.68
C ASP A 55 -9.73 -1.27 -2.48
N TYR A 56 -9.44 -1.34 -3.78
CA TYR A 56 -9.89 -2.37 -4.71
C TYR A 56 -8.73 -2.98 -5.47
N LEU A 57 -8.70 -4.31 -5.58
CA LEU A 57 -7.72 -5.06 -6.38
C LEU A 57 -8.43 -6.00 -7.35
N VAL A 58 -8.07 -5.91 -8.63
CA VAL A 58 -8.68 -6.71 -9.70
C VAL A 58 -7.89 -7.99 -9.92
N LYS A 59 -8.57 -9.12 -10.12
CA LYS A 59 -7.98 -10.41 -10.49
C LYS A 59 -7.78 -10.52 -12.01
N PRO A 60 -6.69 -11.14 -12.49
CA PRO A 60 -5.56 -11.65 -11.71
C PRO A 60 -4.64 -10.51 -11.24
N PHE A 61 -4.03 -10.68 -10.07
CA PHE A 61 -3.08 -9.72 -9.51
C PHE A 61 -1.77 -10.41 -9.12
N ALA A 62 -0.69 -9.64 -9.11
CA ALA A 62 0.57 -10.10 -8.53
C ALA A 62 0.49 -10.07 -7.00
N PHE A 63 1.06 -11.07 -6.33
CA PHE A 63 1.09 -11.08 -4.87
C PHE A 63 1.83 -9.85 -4.29
N SER A 64 2.89 -9.41 -4.95
CA SER A 64 3.61 -8.17 -4.62
C SER A 64 2.72 -6.92 -4.69
N GLU A 65 1.76 -6.87 -5.61
CA GLU A 65 0.79 -5.77 -5.69
C GLU A 65 -0.14 -5.77 -4.48
N LEU A 66 -0.66 -6.94 -4.10
CA LEU A 66 -1.53 -7.07 -2.92
C LEU A 66 -0.78 -6.62 -1.65
N VAL A 67 0.46 -7.07 -1.45
CA VAL A 67 1.29 -6.67 -0.29
C VAL A 67 1.48 -5.15 -0.27
N ALA A 68 1.85 -4.54 -1.40
CA ALA A 68 2.04 -3.09 -1.47
C ALA A 68 0.77 -2.31 -1.12
N ARG A 69 -0.41 -2.78 -1.55
CA ARG A 69 -1.71 -2.17 -1.23
C ARG A 69 -2.08 -2.31 0.24
N ILE A 70 -1.85 -3.48 0.83
CA ILE A 70 -2.03 -3.72 2.27
C ILE A 70 -1.22 -2.72 3.08
N GLU A 71 0.08 -2.58 2.77
CA GLU A 71 0.93 -1.63 3.48
C GLU A 71 0.44 -0.18 3.33
N VAL A 72 0.05 0.24 2.12
CA VAL A 72 -0.48 1.59 1.88
C VAL A 72 -1.75 1.84 2.70
N LEU A 73 -2.67 0.87 2.74
CA LEU A 73 -3.94 1.03 3.43
C LEU A 73 -3.76 1.04 4.96
N LEU A 74 -2.92 0.15 5.51
CA LEU A 74 -2.59 0.16 6.94
C LEU A 74 -1.94 1.48 7.36
N ARG A 75 -1.00 2.01 6.56
CA ARG A 75 -0.38 3.33 6.79
C ARG A 75 -1.40 4.47 6.86
N ARG A 76 -2.40 4.48 5.97
CA ARG A 76 -3.48 5.50 6.00
C ARG A 76 -4.35 5.39 7.25
N THR A 77 -4.68 4.16 7.66
CA THR A 77 -5.64 3.91 8.74
C THR A 77 -5.05 4.17 10.12
N ALA A 78 -3.73 4.00 10.28
CA ALA A 78 -3.02 4.34 11.50
C ALA A 78 -2.90 5.85 11.77
N GLY A 79 -3.49 6.73 10.94
CA GLY A 79 -3.35 8.19 11.05
C GLY A 79 -1.93 8.69 10.78
N THR A 80 -1.01 7.77 10.46
CA THR A 80 0.30 8.07 9.92
C THR A 80 0.12 8.53 8.47
N ALA A 81 -0.31 9.78 8.29
CA ALA A 81 0.24 10.60 7.21
C ALA A 81 1.75 10.36 7.19
N PRO A 82 2.42 10.27 6.03
CA PRO A 82 3.84 9.93 6.00
C PRO A 82 4.54 10.83 7.01
N ALA A 83 5.08 10.23 8.08
CA ALA A 83 6.14 10.90 8.79
C ALA A 83 7.12 11.28 7.69
N PRO A 84 7.56 12.55 7.60
CA PRO A 84 8.53 12.98 6.61
C PRO A 84 9.71 11.98 6.47
N ASP A 85 10.03 11.28 7.57
CA ASP A 85 11.02 10.21 7.67
C ASP A 85 10.76 8.94 6.85
N ALA A 86 9.52 8.53 6.57
CA ALA A 86 9.26 7.31 5.77
C ALA A 86 9.63 7.48 4.29
N LEU A 87 9.74 8.73 3.83
CA LEU A 87 10.18 9.11 2.50
C LEU A 87 11.62 9.65 2.49
N LEU A 88 12.26 9.73 3.65
CA LEU A 88 13.67 10.11 3.81
C LEU A 88 14.48 8.89 4.26
N LEU A 89 15.21 8.27 3.33
CA LEU A 89 16.12 7.18 3.66
C LEU A 89 17.50 7.73 3.97
N CYS A 90 18.04 7.42 5.15
CA CYS A 90 19.35 7.90 5.60
C CYS A 90 20.32 6.73 5.84
N LEU A 91 21.58 6.84 5.39
CA LEU A 91 22.68 5.93 5.73
C LEU A 91 23.98 6.72 5.85
N GLY A 92 24.48 6.87 7.06
CA GLY A 92 25.63 7.74 7.31
C GLY A 92 25.30 9.19 6.88
N ASP A 93 26.11 9.73 5.99
CA ASP A 93 25.95 11.07 5.42
C ASP A 93 25.07 11.11 4.15
N LEU A 94 24.60 9.96 3.67
CA LEU A 94 23.67 9.84 2.53
C LEU A 94 22.23 10.01 2.99
N GLN A 95 21.47 10.84 2.29
CA GLN A 95 20.04 11.06 2.45
C GLN A 95 19.34 10.95 1.09
N MET A 96 18.20 10.26 1.04
CA MET A 96 17.36 10.15 -0.15
C MET A 96 15.92 10.56 0.17
N ASP A 97 15.45 11.60 -0.52
CA ASP A 97 14.04 12.04 -0.53
C ASP A 97 13.33 11.35 -1.69
N LEU A 98 12.51 10.34 -1.36
CA LEU A 98 11.76 9.54 -2.31
C LEU A 98 10.60 10.30 -2.94
N ALA A 99 10.05 11.31 -2.24
CA ALA A 99 8.96 12.13 -2.77
C ALA A 99 9.46 13.07 -3.87
N ARG A 100 10.60 13.73 -3.62
CA ARG A 100 11.23 14.66 -4.58
C ARG A 100 12.19 13.97 -5.53
N ARG A 101 12.39 12.66 -5.38
CA ARG A 101 13.32 11.84 -6.15
C ARG A 101 14.74 12.43 -6.16
N ARG A 102 15.21 12.86 -4.98
CA ARG A 102 16.48 13.57 -4.78
C ARG A 102 17.39 12.82 -3.82
N ALA A 103 18.66 12.68 -4.15
CA ALA A 103 19.68 12.14 -3.26
C ALA A 103 20.70 13.23 -2.91
N THR A 104 21.17 13.23 -1.66
CA THR A 104 22.25 14.11 -1.19
C THR A 104 23.21 13.34 -0.32
N ARG A 105 24.51 13.63 -0.41
CA ARG A 105 25.53 13.10 0.50
C ARG A 105 26.34 14.25 1.08
N ALA A 106 26.46 14.29 2.41
CA ALA A 106 27.07 15.41 3.13
C ALA A 106 26.50 16.77 2.68
N GLY A 107 25.18 16.82 2.42
CA GLY A 107 24.47 18.01 1.96
C GLY A 107 24.63 18.34 0.46
N GLN A 108 25.51 17.67 -0.29
CA GLN A 108 25.67 17.88 -1.72
C GLN A 108 24.73 16.98 -2.52
N ARG A 109 24.07 17.54 -3.54
CA ARG A 109 23.17 16.79 -4.42
C ARG A 109 23.96 15.78 -5.26
N ILE A 110 23.42 14.57 -5.35
CA ILE A 110 23.90 13.53 -6.26
C ILE A 110 22.86 13.40 -7.36
N ASP A 111 23.29 13.57 -8.60
CA ASP A 111 22.45 13.27 -9.75
C ASP A 111 22.53 11.78 -10.05
N LEU A 112 21.39 11.11 -9.94
CA LEU A 112 21.23 9.69 -10.19
C LEU A 112 20.30 9.52 -11.38
N SER A 113 20.63 8.59 -12.26
CA SER A 113 19.67 8.08 -13.24
C SER A 113 18.48 7.41 -12.52
N ALA A 114 17.38 7.23 -13.24
CA ALA A 114 16.20 6.56 -12.68
C ALA A 114 16.52 5.15 -12.14
N LYS A 115 17.42 4.42 -12.82
CA LYS A 115 17.84 3.07 -12.42
C LYS A 115 18.68 3.08 -11.15
N GLU A 116 19.66 3.98 -11.07
CA GLU A 116 20.53 4.10 -9.88
C GLU A 116 19.72 4.55 -8.66
N PHE A 117 18.79 5.48 -8.82
CA PHE A 117 17.91 5.91 -7.75
C PHE A 117 17.05 4.76 -7.21
N GLN A 118 16.50 3.92 -8.10
CA GLN A 118 15.73 2.74 -7.72
C GLN A 118 16.59 1.70 -7.00
N LEU A 119 17.78 1.40 -7.52
CA LEU A 119 18.71 0.45 -6.92
C LEU A 119 19.13 0.89 -5.51
N LEU A 120 19.50 2.17 -5.35
CA LEU A 120 19.92 2.72 -4.07
C LEU A 120 18.77 2.75 -3.05
N THR A 121 17.55 3.06 -3.51
CA THR A 121 16.34 2.97 -2.67
C THR A 121 16.12 1.53 -2.18
N LEU A 122 16.28 0.53 -3.05
CA LEU A 122 16.13 -0.88 -2.70
C LEU A 122 17.16 -1.30 -1.64
N LEU A 123 18.44 -0.95 -1.87
CA LEU A 123 19.54 -1.24 -0.95
C LEU A 123 19.31 -0.60 0.43
N LEU A 124 18.87 0.67 0.47
CA LEU A 124 18.62 1.39 1.71
C LEU A 124 17.40 0.87 2.49
N ARG A 125 16.40 0.32 1.81
CA ARG A 125 15.22 -0.30 2.46
C ARG A 125 15.53 -1.67 3.07
N ARG A 126 16.56 -2.36 2.56
CA ARG A 126 16.96 -3.72 2.98
C ARG A 126 18.35 -3.75 3.61
N LYS A 127 18.66 -2.74 4.44
CA LYS A 127 19.95 -2.66 5.14
C LYS A 127 20.23 -3.96 5.91
N GLY A 128 21.32 -4.63 5.55
CA GLY A 128 21.78 -5.85 6.22
C GLY A 128 21.37 -7.16 5.54
N GLU A 129 20.59 -7.12 4.46
CA GLU A 129 20.25 -8.32 3.66
C GLU A 129 21.12 -8.40 2.40
N VAL A 130 21.61 -9.61 2.10
CA VAL A 130 22.29 -9.88 0.82
C VAL A 130 21.23 -9.90 -0.29
N LEU A 131 21.37 -9.00 -1.27
CA LEU A 131 20.54 -9.00 -2.48
C LEU A 131 21.24 -9.84 -3.55
N SER A 132 20.53 -10.82 -4.09
CA SER A 132 20.97 -11.66 -5.22
C SER A 132 20.08 -11.47 -6.45
#